data_AF-A0A6J1V582-F1
#
_entry.id   AF-A0A6J1V582-F1
#
_cell.length_a   1.000
_cell.length_b   1.000
_cell.length_c   1.000
_cell.angle_alpha   90.00
_cell.angle_beta   90.00
_cell.angle_gamma   90.00
#
_symmetry.space_group_name_H-M   'P 1'
#
loop_
_entity.id
_entity.type
_entity.pdbx_description
1 polymer ?
#
loop_
_entity_poly.entity_id
_entity_poly.type
_entity_poly.pdbx_seq_one_letter_code
_entity_poly.pdbx_strand_id
1 'polypeptide(L)'
;MEKDNFSLRGTLRPEQMPLGDEVIVDDDGLVDAKPISNSTSKRKRKSSLSGMDISENSLRRPGEQVEMVGCEEGPRNRSPERMQDKDEIACELLGATTIPSRLLPGPVLSSKKRKLILHIDLNNTILVSDAITKQDPGAALNYYLSTVTWGKLGHTGEWQWVSEFPSLHPPCQGAVSFYSQYGRNTKFIETSYGRKFRDLHRHHLKLLEWQGQPHPQLSVKDEQARHYNLVLPSFFCLLESLHREGREFAVIFRTFGTDLPRVLQAVSCALEGQHPGFPALGEISLPVDLRLGKIRCSKKKVVLSHGAEQLSSDNGCRKMYAYFSSREGISGFQDHFEWWAKNNYSSQGGKPIWVDPQDSRVQHICIDDNIRLTDYDTIVHPQVFLGQGSDSPRTIPTSELYDICLVQTDLLEAIADVNYFCHCIKRCEENYESYLSRVEACI
;
A
#
# COMPACT_ATOMS: atom_id res chain seq x y z
N MET A 1 -39.26 -10.84 32.63
CA MET A 1 -37.82 -10.50 32.78
C MET A 1 -37.17 -10.88 31.47
N GLU A 2 -37.03 -9.91 30.58
CA GLU A 2 -36.65 -10.14 29.20
C GLU A 2 -35.15 -10.34 29.03
N LYS A 3 -34.78 -11.06 27.97
CA LYS A 3 -33.40 -11.18 27.48
C LYS A 3 -33.28 -10.31 26.25
N ASP A 4 -32.36 -9.35 26.25
CA ASP A 4 -32.14 -8.49 25.09
C ASP A 4 -31.51 -9.26 23.93
N ASN A 5 -32.29 -9.46 22.88
CA ASN A 5 -31.82 -9.93 21.58
C ASN A 5 -31.25 -8.75 20.79
N PHE A 6 -29.95 -8.48 20.90
CA PHE A 6 -29.29 -7.60 19.94
C PHE A 6 -29.05 -8.32 18.62
N SER A 7 -29.83 -7.92 17.61
CA SER A 7 -29.96 -8.58 16.33
C SER A 7 -28.72 -8.38 15.44
N LEU A 8 -28.28 -9.47 14.80
CA LEU A 8 -27.34 -9.46 13.68
C LEU A 8 -27.89 -8.62 12.52
N ARG A 9 -27.38 -7.40 12.33
CA ARG A 9 -27.45 -6.69 11.04
C ARG A 9 -26.13 -6.83 10.32
N GLY A 10 -26.14 -7.64 9.25
CA GLY A 10 -24.95 -7.91 8.45
C GLY A 10 -24.46 -6.67 7.71
N THR A 11 -23.14 -6.48 7.69
CA THR A 11 -22.44 -5.57 6.79
C THR A 11 -22.66 -6.05 5.34
N LEU A 12 -23.33 -5.23 4.54
CA LEU A 12 -23.50 -5.50 3.11
C LEU A 12 -22.14 -5.34 2.42
N ARG A 13 -21.69 -6.38 1.71
CA ARG A 13 -20.44 -6.36 0.94
C ARG A 13 -20.70 -5.85 -0.48
N PRO A 14 -19.71 -5.19 -1.14
CA PRO A 14 -19.80 -4.89 -2.56
C PRO A 14 -19.67 -6.19 -3.38
N GLU A 15 -20.81 -6.71 -3.85
CA GLU A 15 -20.83 -7.63 -4.98
C GLU A 15 -20.70 -6.83 -6.31
N GLN A 16 -20.43 -7.56 -7.39
CA GLN A 16 -20.41 -7.12 -8.81
C GLN A 16 -19.10 -6.50 -9.33
N MET A 17 -18.25 -7.37 -9.87
CA MET A 17 -17.71 -7.18 -11.22
C MET A 17 -17.92 -8.47 -12.02
N PRO A 18 -18.26 -8.41 -13.32
CA PRO A 18 -18.30 -9.58 -14.17
C PRO A 18 -16.87 -10.11 -14.42
N LEU A 19 -16.71 -11.43 -14.43
CA LEU A 19 -15.51 -12.07 -14.97
C LEU A 19 -15.44 -11.72 -16.46
N GLY A 20 -14.30 -11.15 -16.90
CA GLY A 20 -14.06 -10.95 -18.32
C GLY A 20 -13.77 -12.29 -18.99
N ASP A 21 -14.47 -12.58 -20.08
CA ASP A 21 -14.30 -13.82 -20.83
C ASP A 21 -12.87 -13.96 -21.38
N GLU A 22 -12.35 -15.20 -21.37
CA GLU A 22 -11.04 -15.52 -21.93
C GLU A 22 -11.04 -15.30 -23.45
N VAL A 23 -10.16 -14.42 -23.94
CA VAL A 23 -9.88 -14.28 -25.36
C VAL A 23 -8.99 -15.45 -25.79
N ILE A 24 -9.61 -16.52 -26.26
CA ILE A 24 -8.92 -17.54 -27.05
C ILE A 24 -8.59 -16.92 -28.41
N VAL A 25 -7.30 -16.88 -28.73
CA VAL A 25 -6.80 -16.52 -30.06
C VAL A 25 -6.47 -17.83 -30.77
N ASP A 26 -7.19 -18.14 -31.84
CA ASP A 26 -6.85 -19.21 -32.77
C ASP A 26 -7.15 -18.79 -34.21
N ASP A 27 -6.51 -19.48 -35.15
CA ASP A 27 -6.17 -19.02 -36.49
C ASP A 27 -7.25 -19.31 -37.57
N ASP A 28 -7.19 -18.56 -38.68
CA ASP A 28 -7.81 -18.75 -40.01
C ASP A 28 -9.18 -19.47 -40.20
N GLY A 29 -10.11 -18.82 -40.94
CA GLY A 29 -11.21 -19.56 -41.62
C GLY A 29 -12.46 -18.77 -42.02
N LEU A 30 -12.63 -18.48 -43.31
CA LEU A 30 -13.77 -17.76 -43.91
C LEU A 30 -14.94 -18.69 -44.31
N VAL A 31 -16.19 -18.48 -43.83
CA VAL A 31 -17.46 -18.67 -44.62
C VAL A 31 -18.68 -17.93 -44.01
N ASP A 32 -19.62 -17.49 -44.86
CA ASP A 32 -20.96 -16.96 -44.55
C ASP A 32 -21.96 -17.96 -43.89
N ALA A 33 -22.92 -17.45 -43.07
CA ALA A 33 -24.36 -17.38 -43.43
C ALA A 33 -25.39 -17.35 -42.24
N LYS A 34 -26.10 -16.22 -42.12
CA LYS A 34 -27.52 -16.00 -41.70
C LYS A 34 -28.12 -16.54 -40.37
N PRO A 35 -29.14 -15.83 -39.80
CA PRO A 35 -29.71 -16.12 -38.48
C PRO A 35 -30.99 -16.98 -38.50
N ILE A 36 -31.25 -17.69 -37.40
CA ILE A 36 -32.54 -18.33 -37.09
C ILE A 36 -33.02 -17.92 -35.69
N SER A 37 -34.34 -17.96 -35.51
CA SER A 37 -35.13 -17.24 -34.51
C SER A 37 -35.65 -18.10 -33.35
N ASN A 38 -36.50 -17.47 -32.51
CA ASN A 38 -37.47 -18.05 -31.58
C ASN A 38 -36.93 -18.54 -30.20
N SER A 39 -37.67 -18.39 -29.09
CA SER A 39 -38.91 -17.62 -28.83
C SER A 39 -39.27 -17.60 -27.34
N THR A 40 -40.12 -16.65 -26.93
CA THR A 40 -41.00 -16.67 -25.71
C THR A 40 -40.31 -16.68 -24.33
N SER A 41 -40.78 -15.97 -23.29
CA SER A 41 -42.18 -15.64 -22.94
C SER A 41 -42.38 -14.26 -22.33
N LYS A 42 -43.56 -13.66 -22.56
CA LYS A 42 -44.00 -12.38 -21.97
C LYS A 42 -44.62 -12.60 -20.59
N ARG A 43 -44.44 -11.65 -19.66
CA ARG A 43 -45.59 -11.13 -18.87
C ARG A 43 -45.42 -9.66 -18.50
N LYS A 44 -46.40 -8.85 -18.93
CA LYS A 44 -46.52 -7.42 -18.65
C LYS A 44 -47.09 -7.18 -17.25
N ARG A 45 -46.81 -6.02 -16.67
CA ARG A 45 -47.87 -5.11 -16.19
C ARG A 45 -47.54 -3.65 -16.58
N LYS A 46 -48.58 -2.89 -16.91
CA LYS A 46 -48.56 -1.47 -17.32
C LYS A 46 -49.17 -0.62 -16.22
N SER A 47 -48.70 0.61 -16.09
CA SER A 47 -49.52 1.83 -15.88
C SER A 47 -48.59 3.05 -16.02
N SER A 48 -48.46 3.69 -17.19
CA SER A 48 -49.39 4.63 -17.87
C SER A 48 -49.19 6.08 -17.44
N LEU A 49 -48.96 6.94 -18.44
CA LEU A 49 -48.59 8.36 -18.36
C LEU A 49 -49.76 9.32 -18.10
N SER A 50 -49.43 10.46 -17.48
CA SER A 50 -49.84 11.82 -17.87
C SER A 50 -48.85 12.81 -17.21
N GLY A 51 -48.36 13.91 -17.81
CA GLY A 51 -48.56 14.45 -19.16
C GLY A 51 -49.21 15.83 -19.14
N MET A 52 -48.42 16.90 -19.08
CA MET A 52 -48.68 18.22 -19.71
C MET A 52 -47.57 19.26 -19.40
N ASP A 53 -47.09 19.93 -20.44
CA ASP A 53 -46.36 21.22 -20.37
C ASP A 53 -47.34 22.39 -20.16
N ILE A 54 -46.83 23.59 -19.80
CA ILE A 54 -47.03 24.87 -20.55
C ILE A 54 -46.39 26.09 -19.84
N SER A 55 -45.57 26.84 -20.62
CA SER A 55 -45.17 28.27 -20.61
C SER A 55 -44.92 29.12 -19.33
N GLU A 56 -43.84 29.93 -19.41
CA GLU A 56 -43.72 31.41 -19.21
C GLU A 56 -44.61 32.15 -18.16
N ASN A 57 -44.19 33.21 -17.45
CA ASN A 57 -43.35 34.33 -17.89
C ASN A 57 -42.91 35.26 -16.71
N SER A 58 -41.73 35.89 -16.83
CA SER A 58 -41.37 37.28 -16.41
C SER A 58 -41.40 37.83 -14.95
N LEU A 59 -40.54 38.86 -14.77
CA LEU A 59 -40.57 40.03 -13.84
C LEU A 59 -39.72 40.09 -12.53
N ARG A 60 -38.51 40.67 -12.69
CA ARG A 60 -37.88 41.81 -11.97
C ARG A 60 -37.95 41.99 -10.42
N ARG A 61 -36.73 42.18 -9.86
CA ARG A 61 -36.26 42.95 -8.66
C ARG A 61 -37.00 44.29 -8.40
N PRO A 62 -36.93 44.94 -7.20
CA PRO A 62 -35.79 45.11 -6.24
C PRO A 62 -36.14 44.79 -4.76
N GLY A 63 -35.30 44.95 -3.72
CA GLY A 63 -33.88 45.37 -3.58
C GLY A 63 -33.74 46.46 -2.50
N GLU A 64 -32.88 46.25 -1.48
CA GLU A 64 -32.54 47.29 -0.50
C GLU A 64 -31.16 47.04 0.16
N GLN A 65 -30.45 48.13 0.51
CA GLN A 65 -29.15 48.17 1.20
C GLN A 65 -29.34 48.86 2.55
N VAL A 66 -28.54 48.49 3.56
CA VAL A 66 -28.20 49.39 4.69
C VAL A 66 -26.71 49.24 5.00
N GLU A 67 -26.08 50.36 5.36
CA GLU A 67 -24.63 50.58 5.46
C GLU A 67 -24.18 50.88 6.92
N MET A 68 -22.91 50.56 7.23
CA MET A 68 -22.05 51.17 8.28
C MET A 68 -22.50 51.04 9.76
N VAL A 69 -21.68 50.99 10.82
CA VAL A 69 -20.33 51.53 11.22
C VAL A 69 -19.66 50.47 12.15
N GLY A 70 -18.35 50.38 12.46
CA GLY A 70 -17.11 51.12 12.12
C GLY A 70 -16.08 51.05 13.29
N CYS A 71 -14.91 51.71 13.15
CA CYS A 71 -13.80 51.83 14.14
C CYS A 71 -13.00 50.54 14.48
N GLU A 72 -11.67 50.53 14.70
CA GLU A 72 -10.62 51.57 14.59
C GLU A 72 -9.21 50.96 14.35
N GLU A 73 -8.16 51.80 14.17
CA GLU A 73 -6.85 51.43 13.62
C GLU A 73 -5.68 51.22 14.61
N GLY A 74 -4.84 50.20 14.35
CA GLY A 74 -3.37 50.27 14.45
C GLY A 74 -2.66 50.09 15.82
N PRO A 75 -1.30 50.09 15.86
CA PRO A 75 -0.34 50.24 14.77
C PRO A 75 0.75 49.13 14.66
N ARG A 76 1.65 49.28 13.67
CA ARG A 76 2.80 48.41 13.32
C ARG A 76 4.01 48.62 14.27
N ASN A 77 4.87 47.60 14.49
CA ASN A 77 6.27 47.60 13.97
C ASN A 77 7.21 46.44 14.42
N ARG A 78 8.14 46.11 13.49
CA ARG A 78 9.54 45.65 13.64
C ARG A 78 9.90 44.28 14.25
N SER A 79 10.47 43.44 13.38
CA SER A 79 11.54 42.47 13.68
C SER A 79 12.90 43.16 13.93
N PRO A 80 13.89 42.42 14.47
CA PRO A 80 15.27 42.53 13.98
C PRO A 80 15.99 41.17 13.79
N GLU A 81 16.97 41.18 12.87
CA GLU A 81 18.29 40.50 12.86
C GLU A 81 18.41 39.08 13.47
N ARG A 82 18.80 38.02 12.74
CA ARG A 82 19.98 37.81 11.86
C ARG A 82 21.34 37.93 12.55
N MET A 83 21.70 36.94 13.37
CA MET A 83 23.10 36.60 13.65
C MET A 83 23.57 35.48 12.72
N GLN A 84 24.63 35.76 11.96
CA GLN A 84 25.53 34.75 11.41
C GLN A 84 26.81 34.86 12.25
N ASP A 85 27.25 33.78 12.86
CA ASP A 85 28.66 33.65 13.25
C ASP A 85 29.24 32.39 12.59
N LYS A 86 30.40 32.59 11.99
CA LYS A 86 31.29 31.56 11.47
C LYS A 86 32.29 31.25 12.59
N ASP A 87 32.83 30.05 12.62
CA ASP A 87 34.24 29.89 13.01
C ASP A 87 34.83 28.66 12.30
N GLU A 88 35.90 28.92 11.55
CA GLU A 88 36.76 27.90 10.95
C GLU A 88 38.08 27.83 11.74
N ILE A 89 38.47 26.59 12.08
CA ILE A 89 39.86 26.09 12.07
C ILE A 89 40.91 26.90 12.86
N ALA A 90 41.40 26.28 13.95
CA ALA A 90 42.81 26.36 14.31
C ALA A 90 43.30 25.00 14.84
N CYS A 91 44.26 24.38 14.15
CA CYS A 91 45.06 23.28 14.68
C CYS A 91 46.27 23.85 15.40
N GLU A 92 46.50 23.48 16.67
CA GLU A 92 47.81 23.56 17.29
C GLU A 92 48.15 22.28 18.05
N LEU A 93 49.41 21.87 17.93
CA LEU A 93 49.99 20.65 18.48
C LEU A 93 50.87 20.98 19.70
N LEU A 94 51.04 19.96 20.55
CA LEU A 94 52.09 19.73 21.57
C LEU A 94 51.67 19.90 23.03
N GLY A 95 51.80 18.80 23.78
CA GLY A 95 51.51 18.72 25.22
C GLY A 95 51.48 17.27 25.71
N ALA A 96 52.62 16.57 25.65
CA ALA A 96 52.69 15.16 26.04
C ALA A 96 52.68 14.98 27.56
N THR A 97 51.67 14.27 28.09
CA THR A 97 51.69 13.72 29.45
C THR A 97 51.07 12.32 29.47
N THR A 98 51.84 11.34 29.91
CA THR A 98 51.45 9.91 29.94
C THR A 98 50.40 9.61 30.99
N ILE A 99 49.28 8.98 30.59
CA ILE A 99 48.27 8.40 31.47
C ILE A 99 48.34 6.86 31.34
N PRO A 100 48.23 6.07 32.44
CA PRO A 100 48.35 4.61 32.37
C PRO A 100 47.24 3.97 31.53
N SER A 101 47.64 2.96 30.75
CA SER A 101 46.72 2.14 29.95
C SER A 101 45.60 1.53 30.79
N ARG A 102 44.37 2.05 30.61
CA ARG A 102 43.16 1.28 30.92
C ARG A 102 42.81 0.47 29.69
N LEU A 103 42.49 -0.80 29.92
CA LEU A 103 42.00 -1.75 28.94
C LEU A 103 40.93 -1.12 28.05
N LEU A 104 41.25 -0.90 26.78
CA LEU A 104 40.23 -0.66 25.77
C LEU A 104 39.37 -1.92 25.67
N PRO A 105 38.03 -1.81 25.64
CA PRO A 105 37.21 -2.89 25.14
C PRO A 105 37.72 -3.26 23.75
N GLY A 106 37.90 -4.56 23.48
CA GLY A 106 38.18 -5.03 22.13
C GLY A 106 37.10 -4.55 21.16
N PRO A 107 37.35 -4.57 19.84
CA PRO A 107 36.32 -4.21 18.87
C PRO A 107 35.08 -5.05 19.15
N VAL A 108 33.99 -4.37 19.52
CA VAL A 108 32.67 -4.99 19.55
C VAL A 108 32.42 -5.40 18.11
N LEU A 109 32.59 -6.68 17.82
CA LEU A 109 32.13 -7.29 16.58
C LEU A 109 30.64 -6.99 16.50
N SER A 110 30.27 -5.96 15.74
CA SER A 110 28.89 -5.61 15.48
C SER A 110 28.24 -6.87 14.91
N SER A 111 27.24 -7.39 15.61
CA SER A 111 26.49 -8.56 15.13
C SER A 111 26.03 -8.26 13.71
N LYS A 112 26.38 -9.15 12.77
CA LYS A 112 26.05 -8.97 11.36
C LYS A 112 24.52 -8.86 11.26
N LYS A 113 24.00 -7.70 10.83
CA LYS A 113 22.55 -7.47 10.72
C LYS A 113 21.92 -8.58 9.85
N ARG A 114 20.80 -9.18 10.30
CA ARG A 114 20.05 -10.23 9.58
C ARG A 114 19.71 -9.81 8.15
N LYS A 115 19.94 -10.62 7.12
CA LYS A 115 19.50 -10.34 5.74
C LYS A 115 18.01 -9.98 5.70
N LEU A 116 17.63 -8.93 4.97
CA LEU A 116 16.22 -8.53 4.83
C LEU A 116 15.57 -9.19 3.61
N ILE A 117 14.39 -9.78 3.81
CA ILE A 117 13.53 -10.25 2.70
C ILE A 117 12.27 -9.41 2.70
N LEU A 118 12.18 -8.48 1.75
CA LEU A 118 11.11 -7.49 1.68
C LEU A 118 10.01 -7.97 0.72
N HIS A 119 8.88 -8.39 1.28
CA HIS A 119 7.66 -8.71 0.52
C HIS A 119 6.87 -7.41 0.35
N ILE A 120 6.86 -6.83 -0.85
CA ILE A 120 6.31 -5.48 -1.08
C ILE A 120 5.11 -5.59 -2.02
N ASP A 121 3.94 -5.13 -1.59
CA ASP A 121 2.79 -4.99 -2.49
C ASP A 121 2.98 -3.85 -3.50
N LEU A 122 2.23 -3.88 -4.59
CA LEU A 122 2.26 -2.87 -5.63
C LEU A 122 1.25 -1.74 -5.41
N ASN A 123 -0.04 -2.03 -5.46
CA ASN A 123 -1.08 -1.02 -5.65
C ASN A 123 -1.38 -0.31 -4.32
N ASN A 124 -1.44 1.03 -4.32
CA ASN A 124 -1.43 1.90 -3.13
C ASN A 124 -0.23 1.71 -2.17
N THR A 125 0.74 0.85 -2.52
CA THR A 125 1.93 0.61 -1.71
C THR A 125 3.14 1.30 -2.34
N ILE A 126 3.60 0.85 -3.51
CA ILE A 126 4.63 1.54 -4.30
C ILE A 126 4.13 2.10 -5.63
N LEU A 127 2.88 1.80 -6.02
CA LEU A 127 2.21 2.35 -7.20
C LEU A 127 0.98 3.15 -6.80
N VAL A 128 0.77 4.29 -7.45
CA VAL A 128 -0.50 5.03 -7.38
C VAL A 128 -1.24 4.87 -8.70
N SER A 129 -1.61 3.63 -9.01
CA SER A 129 -2.43 3.24 -10.16
C SER A 129 -2.84 1.77 -10.02
N ASP A 130 -3.85 1.33 -10.78
CA ASP A 130 -4.26 -0.07 -10.85
C ASP A 130 -4.69 -0.42 -12.28
N ALA A 131 -4.00 -1.39 -12.90
CA ALA A 131 -4.26 -1.81 -14.27
C ALA A 131 -5.54 -2.66 -14.42
N ILE A 132 -5.91 -3.48 -13.42
CA ILE A 132 -7.13 -4.29 -13.46
C ILE A 132 -8.36 -3.39 -13.44
N THR A 133 -8.34 -2.40 -12.56
CA THR A 133 -9.50 -1.54 -12.32
C THR A 133 -9.42 -0.20 -13.07
N LYS A 134 -8.37 -0.05 -13.89
CA LYS A 134 -8.13 1.08 -14.81
C LYS A 134 -8.10 2.43 -14.10
N GLN A 135 -7.46 2.48 -12.93
CA GLN A 135 -7.27 3.71 -12.18
C GLN A 135 -5.95 4.38 -12.56
N ASP A 136 -6.04 5.64 -13.01
CA ASP A 136 -4.90 6.56 -13.07
C ASP A 136 -4.53 7.06 -11.65
N PRO A 137 -3.43 7.83 -11.47
CA PRO A 137 -3.02 8.31 -10.16
C PRO A 137 -4.02 9.23 -9.46
N GLY A 138 -4.80 10.00 -10.21
CA GLY A 138 -5.87 10.82 -9.66
C GLY A 138 -6.97 9.94 -9.05
N ALA A 139 -7.44 8.94 -9.80
CA ALA A 139 -8.48 8.01 -9.38
C ALA A 139 -8.03 7.06 -8.26
N ALA A 140 -6.79 6.57 -8.29
CA ALA A 140 -6.21 5.70 -7.26
C ALA A 140 -6.06 6.43 -5.92
N LEU A 141 -5.45 7.62 -5.92
CA LEU A 141 -5.32 8.44 -4.71
C LEU A 141 -6.70 8.86 -4.13
N ASN A 142 -7.67 9.17 -5.00
CA ASN A 142 -9.04 9.50 -4.58
C ASN A 142 -9.76 8.29 -3.94
N TYR A 143 -9.52 7.09 -4.48
CA TYR A 143 -10.00 5.85 -3.88
C TYR A 143 -9.34 5.58 -2.53
N TYR A 144 -8.01 5.69 -2.42
CA TYR A 144 -7.28 5.55 -1.15
C TYR A 144 -7.83 6.49 -0.07
N LEU A 145 -8.06 7.78 -0.38
CA LEU A 145 -8.66 8.71 0.57
C LEU A 145 -10.02 8.26 1.11
N SER A 146 -10.80 7.47 0.37
CA SER A 146 -12.05 6.91 0.88
C SER A 146 -11.86 5.75 1.88
N THR A 147 -10.71 5.06 1.86
CA THR A 147 -10.41 3.94 2.78
C THR A 147 -9.87 4.42 4.13
N VAL A 148 -9.15 5.55 4.15
CA VAL A 148 -8.52 6.14 5.35
C VAL A 148 -9.28 7.34 5.95
N THR A 149 -10.50 7.66 5.48
CA THR A 149 -11.34 8.73 6.06
C THR A 149 -12.55 8.15 6.79
N TRP A 150 -12.81 8.66 8.00
CA TRP A 150 -13.62 7.99 9.02
C TRP A 150 -14.86 8.77 9.44
N GLY A 151 -15.99 8.08 9.53
CA GLY A 151 -17.25 8.64 10.00
C GLY A 151 -18.12 7.62 10.73
N LYS A 152 -19.35 8.05 11.02
CA LYS A 152 -20.43 7.26 11.62
C LYS A 152 -21.74 7.60 10.92
N LEU A 153 -22.67 6.66 10.88
CA LEU A 153 -24.06 6.98 10.56
C LEU A 153 -24.73 7.56 11.80
N GLY A 154 -25.33 8.74 11.66
CA GLY A 154 -26.20 9.33 12.67
C GLY A 154 -27.54 8.60 12.76
N HIS A 155 -28.37 9.02 13.72
CA HIS A 155 -29.63 8.32 14.03
C HIS A 155 -30.65 8.34 12.88
N THR A 156 -30.53 9.26 11.92
CA THR A 156 -31.40 9.34 10.74
C THR A 156 -30.75 8.76 9.47
N GLY A 157 -29.58 8.13 9.61
CA GLY A 157 -28.83 7.50 8.52
C GLY A 157 -27.90 8.46 7.76
N GLU A 158 -27.70 9.67 8.26
CA GLU A 158 -26.83 10.68 7.68
C GLU A 158 -25.35 10.43 8.04
N TRP A 159 -24.43 10.74 7.12
CA TRP A 159 -22.99 10.60 7.39
C TRP A 159 -22.46 11.74 8.25
N GLN A 160 -21.84 11.39 9.38
CA GLN A 160 -21.15 12.32 10.26
C GLN A 160 -19.66 11.98 10.30
N TRP A 161 -18.80 12.94 9.96
CA TRP A 161 -17.35 12.78 10.06
C TRP A 161 -16.91 12.69 11.52
N VAL A 162 -16.03 11.73 11.87
CA VAL A 162 -15.42 11.64 13.20
C VAL A 162 -13.99 12.16 13.26
N SER A 163 -13.41 12.48 12.10
CA SER A 163 -12.11 13.15 11.96
C SER A 163 -12.13 14.08 10.75
N GLU A 164 -11.40 15.18 10.85
CA GLU A 164 -11.09 16.08 9.72
C GLU A 164 -9.83 15.64 8.96
N PHE A 165 -9.02 14.74 9.53
CA PHE A 165 -7.78 14.22 8.96
C PHE A 165 -7.90 12.71 8.67
N PRO A 166 -7.33 12.20 7.56
CA PRO A 166 -7.20 10.76 7.34
C PRO A 166 -6.33 10.08 8.40
N SER A 167 -6.52 8.76 8.55
CA SER A 167 -5.68 7.91 9.39
C SER A 167 -5.77 6.45 8.94
N LEU A 168 -4.68 5.68 9.07
CA LEU A 168 -4.68 4.23 8.77
C LEU A 168 -5.68 3.41 9.60
N HIS A 169 -6.01 3.89 10.79
CA HIS A 169 -6.84 3.20 11.78
C HIS A 169 -8.03 4.07 12.20
N PRO A 170 -9.16 3.45 12.63
CA PRO A 170 -10.32 4.19 13.11
C PRO A 170 -9.95 5.04 14.34
N PRO A 171 -10.23 6.36 14.35
CA PRO A 171 -9.83 7.25 15.43
C PRO A 171 -10.62 7.03 16.73
N CYS A 172 -11.75 6.32 16.68
CA CYS A 172 -12.51 5.91 17.86
C CYS A 172 -13.34 4.65 17.59
N GLN A 173 -13.79 3.99 18.67
CA GLN A 173 -14.64 2.80 18.59
C GLN A 173 -15.93 3.09 17.80
N GLY A 174 -16.29 2.15 16.93
CA GLY A 174 -17.49 2.24 16.07
C GLY A 174 -17.38 3.24 14.92
N ALA A 175 -16.21 3.85 14.69
CA ALA A 175 -15.96 4.58 13.44
C ALA A 175 -15.83 3.57 12.29
N VAL A 176 -16.38 3.92 11.13
CA VAL A 176 -16.28 3.16 9.89
C VAL A 176 -15.63 4.03 8.82
N SER A 177 -14.88 3.45 7.89
CA SER A 177 -14.32 4.21 6.78
C SER A 177 -15.40 4.51 5.75
N PHE A 178 -15.27 5.62 5.01
CA PHE A 178 -16.23 5.97 3.97
C PHE A 178 -16.38 4.83 2.94
N TYR A 179 -15.27 4.19 2.57
CA TYR A 179 -15.24 3.00 1.73
C TYR A 179 -16.04 1.83 2.32
N SER A 180 -15.86 1.51 3.61
CA SER A 180 -16.59 0.39 4.23
C SER A 180 -18.10 0.62 4.30
N GLN A 181 -18.54 1.88 4.32
CA GLN A 181 -19.96 2.25 4.40
C GLN A 181 -20.64 2.39 3.02
N TYR A 182 -19.94 2.91 2.01
CA TYR A 182 -20.51 3.24 0.70
C TYR A 182 -19.91 2.45 -0.47
N GLY A 183 -18.96 1.56 -0.19
CA GLY A 183 -18.22 0.82 -1.20
C GLY A 183 -17.21 1.70 -1.95
N ARG A 184 -16.75 1.20 -3.09
CA ARG A 184 -15.75 1.86 -3.92
C ARG A 184 -16.27 3.13 -4.56
N ASN A 185 -15.57 4.25 -4.35
CA ASN A 185 -15.89 5.52 -5.02
C ASN A 185 -14.63 6.18 -5.59
N THR A 186 -14.43 6.08 -6.91
CA THR A 186 -13.30 6.70 -7.64
C THR A 186 -13.45 8.21 -7.83
N LYS A 187 -14.58 8.78 -7.39
CA LYS A 187 -14.97 10.20 -7.46
C LYS A 187 -15.27 10.78 -6.07
N PHE A 188 -14.69 10.22 -5.01
CA PHE A 188 -14.96 10.60 -3.61
C PHE A 188 -14.85 12.11 -3.35
N ILE A 189 -13.76 12.79 -3.75
CA ILE A 189 -13.59 14.26 -3.60
C ILE A 189 -14.51 15.14 -4.49
N GLU A 190 -15.23 14.55 -5.44
CA GLU A 190 -16.27 15.22 -6.23
C GLU A 190 -17.61 15.25 -5.46
N THR A 191 -17.81 14.32 -4.52
CA THR A 191 -19.04 14.23 -3.71
C THR A 191 -19.16 15.37 -2.67
N SER A 192 -20.39 15.61 -2.21
CA SER A 192 -20.69 16.53 -1.11
C SER A 192 -19.95 16.18 0.20
N TYR A 193 -19.68 14.90 0.44
CA TYR A 193 -18.95 14.42 1.62
C TYR A 193 -17.43 14.59 1.46
N GLY A 194 -16.87 14.11 0.36
CA GLY A 194 -15.41 14.08 0.14
C GLY A 194 -14.78 15.42 -0.26
N ARG A 195 -15.56 16.44 -0.62
CA ARG A 195 -15.06 17.77 -1.06
C ARG A 195 -14.03 18.41 -0.12
N LYS A 196 -14.07 18.12 1.18
CA LYS A 196 -13.11 18.64 2.18
C LYS A 196 -11.68 18.10 1.97
N PHE A 197 -11.53 16.91 1.40
CA PHE A 197 -10.23 16.27 1.14
C PHE A 197 -9.65 16.64 -0.24
N ARG A 198 -10.31 17.52 -1.01
CA ARG A 198 -9.89 17.91 -2.37
C ARG A 198 -8.53 18.59 -2.39
N ASP A 199 -8.22 19.42 -1.40
CA ASP A 199 -6.95 20.14 -1.35
C ASP A 199 -5.81 19.20 -0.92
N LEU A 200 -6.09 18.24 -0.03
CA LEU A 200 -5.18 17.17 0.34
C LEU A 200 -4.85 16.24 -0.85
N HIS A 201 -5.87 15.86 -1.62
CA HIS A 201 -5.72 15.10 -2.87
C HIS A 201 -4.85 15.87 -3.87
N ARG A 202 -5.17 17.15 -4.14
CA ARG A 202 -4.40 17.97 -5.08
C ARG A 202 -2.94 18.13 -4.63
N HIS A 203 -2.69 18.27 -3.33
CA HIS A 203 -1.34 18.36 -2.79
C HIS A 203 -0.52 17.09 -3.06
N HIS A 204 -1.03 15.92 -2.69
CA HIS A 204 -0.31 14.65 -2.88
C HIS A 204 -0.22 14.26 -4.37
N LEU A 205 -1.24 14.55 -5.18
CA LEU A 205 -1.18 14.34 -6.62
C LEU A 205 -0.07 15.20 -7.27
N LYS A 206 0.16 16.43 -6.78
CA LYS A 206 1.27 17.27 -7.24
C LYS A 206 2.64 16.70 -6.83
N LEU A 207 2.77 16.11 -5.65
CA LEU A 207 4.02 15.45 -5.22
C LEU A 207 4.35 14.22 -6.07
N LEU A 208 3.34 13.56 -6.64
CA LEU A 208 3.52 12.45 -7.59
C LEU A 208 3.95 12.89 -9.00
N GLU A 209 3.79 14.17 -9.38
CA GLU A 209 4.04 14.64 -10.76
C GLU A 209 5.50 14.40 -11.19
N TRP A 210 5.68 13.83 -12.38
CA TRP A 210 6.99 13.58 -12.96
C TRP A 210 7.66 14.90 -13.36
N GLN A 211 8.92 15.08 -12.96
CA GLN A 211 9.66 16.32 -13.22
C GLN A 211 10.51 16.19 -14.50
N GLY A 212 10.39 17.16 -15.41
CA GLY A 212 11.13 17.18 -16.67
C GLY A 212 10.49 16.32 -17.77
N GLN A 213 11.31 15.79 -18.68
CA GLN A 213 10.83 15.00 -19.82
C GLN A 213 10.33 13.63 -19.35
N PRO A 214 9.09 13.20 -19.68
CA PRO A 214 8.55 11.93 -19.23
C PRO A 214 9.31 10.72 -19.76
N HIS A 215 9.75 9.83 -18.86
CA HIS A 215 10.36 8.57 -19.25
C HIS A 215 9.30 7.49 -19.48
N PRO A 216 9.30 6.76 -20.61
CA PRO A 216 8.19 5.85 -20.98
C PRO A 216 8.05 4.62 -20.06
N GLN A 217 9.13 4.19 -19.40
CA GLN A 217 9.11 3.05 -18.47
C GLN A 217 8.98 3.46 -17.00
N LEU A 218 9.29 4.72 -16.64
CA LEU A 218 9.31 5.19 -15.24
C LEU A 218 8.14 6.13 -14.90
N SER A 219 7.37 6.57 -15.90
CA SER A 219 6.20 7.42 -15.72
C SER A 219 4.88 6.75 -16.10
N VAL A 220 3.79 7.27 -15.55
CA VAL A 220 2.40 6.95 -15.91
C VAL A 220 1.66 8.23 -16.24
N LYS A 221 0.74 8.16 -17.21
CA LYS A 221 0.00 9.31 -17.75
C LYS A 221 -1.45 9.29 -17.29
N ASP A 222 -2.02 10.43 -16.90
CA ASP A 222 -3.47 10.57 -16.63
C ASP A 222 -4.29 10.91 -17.90
N GLU A 223 -5.62 10.92 -17.76
CA GLU A 223 -6.54 11.32 -18.83
C GLU A 223 -6.29 12.76 -19.35
N GLN A 224 -5.75 13.66 -18.52
CA GLN A 224 -5.42 15.05 -18.90
C GLN A 224 -3.99 15.21 -19.42
N ALA A 225 -3.32 14.10 -19.75
CA ALA A 225 -1.96 14.03 -20.28
C ALA A 225 -0.83 14.56 -19.38
N ARG A 226 -1.05 14.67 -18.07
CA ARG A 226 0.01 14.87 -17.09
C ARG A 226 0.71 13.54 -16.80
N HIS A 227 1.99 13.60 -16.46
CA HIS A 227 2.80 12.44 -16.14
C HIS A 227 3.16 12.43 -14.66
N TYR A 228 3.20 11.23 -14.08
CA TYR A 228 3.51 10.96 -12.68
C TYR A 228 4.55 9.86 -12.58
N ASN A 229 5.24 9.78 -11.44
CA ASN A 229 6.11 8.65 -11.13
C ASN A 229 5.28 7.35 -11.11
N LEU A 230 5.72 6.32 -11.84
CA LEU A 230 5.06 5.01 -11.85
C LEU A 230 5.27 4.27 -10.52
N VAL A 231 6.53 4.24 -10.07
CA VAL A 231 6.95 3.70 -8.78
C VAL A 231 7.29 4.87 -7.87
N LEU A 232 6.86 4.83 -6.60
CA LEU A 232 7.10 5.92 -5.65
C LEU A 232 8.60 6.20 -5.45
N PRO A 233 9.03 7.47 -5.45
CA PRO A 233 10.41 7.87 -5.12
C PRO A 233 10.93 7.28 -3.80
N SER A 234 10.07 7.13 -2.80
CA SER A 234 10.42 6.56 -1.50
C SER A 234 10.89 5.10 -1.56
N PHE A 235 10.43 4.32 -2.55
CA PHE A 235 10.93 2.96 -2.77
C PHE A 235 12.35 2.95 -3.36
N PHE A 236 12.66 3.86 -4.29
CA PHE A 236 14.01 3.98 -4.83
C PHE A 236 15.01 4.47 -3.77
N CYS A 237 14.59 5.40 -2.91
CA CYS A 237 15.40 5.83 -1.76
C CYS A 237 15.70 4.70 -0.77
N LEU A 238 14.77 3.75 -0.58
CA LEU A 238 15.01 2.54 0.19
C LEU A 238 16.13 1.69 -0.44
N LEU A 239 16.08 1.43 -1.76
CA LEU A 239 17.12 0.65 -2.44
C LEU A 239 18.50 1.28 -2.29
N GLU A 240 18.62 2.59 -2.53
CA GLU A 240 19.88 3.32 -2.34
C GLU A 240 20.37 3.27 -0.88
N SER A 241 19.48 3.40 0.10
CA SER A 241 19.85 3.40 1.51
C SER A 241 20.31 2.03 1.99
N LEU A 242 19.63 0.95 1.59
CA LEU A 242 20.06 -0.41 1.91
C LEU A 242 21.39 -0.75 1.24
N HIS A 243 21.61 -0.32 -0.01
CA HIS A 243 22.90 -0.48 -0.68
C HIS A 243 24.03 0.30 0.04
N ARG A 244 23.76 1.56 0.41
CA ARG A 244 24.72 2.43 1.13
C ARG A 244 25.07 1.91 2.53
N GLU A 245 24.15 1.22 3.20
CA GLU A 245 24.40 0.49 4.45
C GLU A 245 25.24 -0.79 4.27
N GLY A 246 25.50 -1.23 3.02
CA GLY A 246 26.08 -2.54 2.75
C GLY A 246 25.16 -3.69 3.19
N ARG A 247 23.84 -3.45 3.22
CA ARG A 247 22.84 -4.38 3.73
C ARG A 247 22.70 -5.56 2.75
N GLU A 248 22.73 -6.79 3.26
CA GLU A 248 22.20 -7.92 2.50
C GLU A 248 20.67 -7.86 2.50
N PHE A 249 20.06 -7.80 1.31
CA PHE A 249 18.61 -7.83 1.15
C PHE A 249 18.17 -8.47 -0.17
N ALA A 250 16.88 -8.79 -0.25
CA ALA A 250 16.18 -9.12 -1.49
C ALA A 250 14.76 -8.53 -1.48
N VAL A 251 14.25 -8.17 -2.66
CA VAL A 251 12.87 -7.66 -2.83
C VAL A 251 12.02 -8.67 -3.57
N ILE A 252 10.84 -8.92 -3.03
CA ILE A 252 9.83 -9.81 -3.58
C ILE A 252 8.58 -8.98 -3.77
N PHE A 253 8.36 -8.49 -4.99
CA PHE A 253 7.11 -7.82 -5.32
C PHE A 253 5.98 -8.84 -5.29
N ARG A 254 4.88 -8.47 -4.65
CA ARG A 254 3.68 -9.28 -4.52
C ARG A 254 2.50 -8.48 -5.00
N THR A 255 1.52 -9.14 -5.61
CA THR A 255 0.25 -8.51 -5.95
C THR A 255 -0.78 -9.59 -6.25
N PHE A 256 -2.05 -9.30 -5.99
CA PHE A 256 -3.14 -10.08 -6.58
C PHE A 256 -3.40 -9.70 -8.05
N GLY A 257 -2.91 -8.55 -8.49
CA GLY A 257 -3.16 -7.97 -9.79
C GLY A 257 -2.23 -8.42 -10.92
N THR A 258 -2.08 -7.56 -11.92
CA THR A 258 -1.32 -7.84 -13.17
C THR A 258 -0.17 -6.86 -13.41
N ASP A 259 0.10 -5.91 -12.52
CA ASP A 259 1.09 -4.84 -12.69
C ASP A 259 2.56 -5.30 -12.69
N LEU A 260 2.87 -6.52 -12.22
CA LEU A 260 4.25 -7.02 -12.05
C LEU A 260 5.19 -6.82 -13.25
N PRO A 261 4.83 -7.15 -14.53
CA PRO A 261 5.76 -6.99 -15.65
C PRO A 261 6.18 -5.52 -15.83
N ARG A 262 5.23 -4.60 -15.62
CA ARG A 262 5.46 -3.16 -15.77
C ARG A 262 6.36 -2.63 -14.66
N VAL A 263 6.15 -3.08 -13.42
CA VAL A 263 6.99 -2.68 -12.27
C VAL A 263 8.39 -3.25 -12.36
N LEU A 264 8.54 -4.54 -12.68
CA LEU A 264 9.86 -5.17 -12.84
C LEU A 264 10.67 -4.47 -13.95
N GLN A 265 10.04 -4.14 -15.08
CA GLN A 265 10.70 -3.38 -16.15
C GLN A 265 11.08 -1.95 -15.71
N ALA A 266 10.22 -1.26 -14.97
CA ALA A 266 10.50 0.07 -14.44
C ALA A 266 11.68 0.06 -13.45
N VAL A 267 11.73 -0.92 -12.55
CA VAL A 267 12.79 -1.04 -11.56
C VAL A 267 14.11 -1.49 -12.20
N SER A 268 14.10 -2.37 -13.21
CA SER A 268 15.29 -2.68 -14.04
C SER A 268 15.83 -1.41 -14.69
N CYS A 269 14.98 -0.65 -15.37
CA CYS A 269 15.33 0.63 -16.00
C CYS A 269 15.92 1.63 -15.00
N ALA A 270 15.41 1.69 -13.77
CA ALA A 270 15.94 2.56 -12.72
C ALA A 270 17.33 2.12 -12.25
N LEU A 271 17.54 0.80 -12.06
CA LEU A 271 18.84 0.18 -11.73
C LEU A 271 19.85 0.19 -12.89
N GLU A 272 19.41 0.43 -14.12
CA GLU A 272 20.25 0.78 -15.28
C GLU A 272 20.65 2.28 -15.29
N GLY A 273 20.44 3.00 -14.19
CA GLY A 273 20.80 4.40 -14.01
C GLY A 273 19.90 5.40 -14.75
N GLN A 274 18.77 4.97 -15.32
CA GLN A 274 17.90 5.84 -16.14
C GLN A 274 16.95 6.71 -15.31
N HIS A 275 16.91 6.58 -13.98
CA HIS A 275 16.02 7.38 -13.15
C HIS A 275 16.66 8.75 -12.80
N PRO A 276 16.14 9.88 -13.32
CA PRO A 276 16.82 11.18 -13.21
C PRO A 276 16.91 11.69 -11.75
N GLY A 277 15.97 11.32 -10.90
CA GLY A 277 15.98 11.64 -9.46
C GLY A 277 16.79 10.68 -8.58
N PHE A 278 17.25 9.53 -9.11
CA PHE A 278 17.98 8.49 -8.38
C PHE A 278 19.09 7.87 -9.26
N PRO A 279 20.07 8.68 -9.72
CA PRO A 279 21.11 8.19 -10.63
C PRO A 279 22.04 7.16 -9.97
N ALA A 280 22.19 7.19 -8.65
CA ALA A 280 23.05 6.26 -7.90
C ALA A 280 22.49 4.82 -7.89
N LEU A 281 21.23 4.60 -8.29
CA LEU A 281 20.71 3.26 -8.56
C LEU A 281 21.55 2.50 -9.61
N GLY A 282 22.19 3.20 -10.54
CA GLY A 282 23.10 2.61 -11.54
C GLY A 282 24.37 1.99 -10.95
N GLU A 283 24.70 2.29 -9.69
CA GLU A 283 25.84 1.72 -8.96
C GLU A 283 25.43 0.42 -8.20
N ILE A 284 24.12 0.17 -8.05
CA ILE A 284 23.58 -0.93 -7.26
C ILE A 284 23.53 -2.21 -8.10
N SER A 285 24.46 -3.14 -7.84
CA SER A 285 24.43 -4.48 -8.44
C SER A 285 23.34 -5.36 -7.80
N LEU A 286 22.08 -5.14 -8.21
CA LEU A 286 20.92 -5.89 -7.73
C LEU A 286 20.14 -6.48 -8.93
N PRO A 287 20.25 -7.80 -9.22
CA PRO A 287 19.65 -8.39 -10.42
C PRO A 287 18.12 -8.39 -10.34
N VAL A 288 17.44 -8.05 -11.45
CA VAL A 288 15.98 -8.09 -11.55
C VAL A 288 15.54 -9.30 -12.37
N ASP A 289 14.81 -10.22 -11.74
CA ASP A 289 14.24 -11.39 -12.40
C ASP A 289 12.88 -11.02 -13.02
N LEU A 290 12.87 -10.84 -14.35
CA LEU A 290 11.65 -10.49 -15.11
C LEU A 290 10.67 -11.66 -15.24
N ARG A 291 11.02 -12.88 -14.80
CA ARG A 291 10.12 -14.03 -14.83
C ARG A 291 9.07 -13.90 -13.73
N LEU A 292 7.81 -14.13 -14.09
CA LEU A 292 6.71 -14.01 -13.14
C LEU A 292 6.55 -15.29 -12.32
N GLY A 293 6.68 -15.15 -11.01
CA GLY A 293 6.26 -16.15 -10.05
C GLY A 293 4.75 -16.16 -9.85
N LYS A 294 4.20 -17.28 -9.38
CA LYS A 294 2.80 -17.43 -8.97
C LYS A 294 2.73 -18.18 -7.65
N ILE A 295 1.88 -17.72 -6.74
CA ILE A 295 1.53 -18.41 -5.50
C ILE A 295 0.07 -18.82 -5.60
N ARG A 296 -0.23 -20.10 -5.40
CA ARG A 296 -1.59 -20.66 -5.47
C ARG A 296 -1.91 -21.48 -4.22
N CYS A 297 -2.74 -20.89 -3.37
CA CYS A 297 -3.23 -21.47 -2.13
C CYS A 297 -4.44 -22.40 -2.34
N SER A 298 -4.62 -23.36 -1.43
CA SER A 298 -5.75 -24.29 -1.36
C SER A 298 -5.95 -24.75 0.09
N LYS A 299 -7.04 -25.48 0.38
CA LYS A 299 -7.32 -26.02 1.73
C LYS A 299 -6.22 -26.95 2.29
N LYS A 300 -5.37 -27.52 1.43
CA LYS A 300 -4.32 -28.47 1.82
C LYS A 300 -2.92 -27.87 1.80
N LYS A 301 -2.67 -26.93 0.88
CA LYS A 301 -1.33 -26.52 0.53
C LYS A 301 -1.25 -25.18 -0.18
N VAL A 302 -0.07 -24.57 -0.10
CA VAL A 302 0.39 -23.49 -0.98
C VAL A 302 1.35 -24.09 -2.01
N VAL A 303 1.14 -23.76 -3.28
CA VAL A 303 2.06 -24.07 -4.38
C VAL A 303 2.70 -22.78 -4.87
N LEU A 304 4.01 -22.77 -5.01
CA LEU A 304 4.79 -21.73 -5.65
C LEU A 304 5.31 -22.25 -6.99
N SER A 305 5.23 -21.45 -8.04
CA SER A 305 5.91 -21.72 -9.31
C SER A 305 6.62 -20.48 -9.82
N HIS A 306 7.85 -20.62 -10.31
CA HIS A 306 8.66 -19.51 -10.80
C HIS A 306 9.64 -19.99 -11.89
N GLY A 307 9.39 -19.62 -13.14
CA GLY A 307 10.07 -20.24 -14.28
C GLY A 307 9.83 -21.76 -14.30
N ALA A 308 10.92 -22.54 -14.29
CA ALA A 308 10.86 -24.01 -14.19
C ALA A 308 10.80 -24.52 -12.73
N GLU A 309 10.98 -23.66 -11.73
CA GLU A 309 10.89 -24.05 -10.32
C GLU A 309 9.44 -24.25 -9.92
N GLN A 310 9.14 -25.35 -9.22
CA GLN A 310 7.85 -25.56 -8.56
C GLN A 310 8.07 -26.15 -7.16
N LEU A 311 7.39 -25.57 -6.18
CA LEU A 311 7.49 -25.96 -4.78
C LEU A 311 6.09 -26.06 -4.15
N SER A 312 5.92 -26.98 -3.20
CA SER A 312 4.66 -27.22 -2.50
C SER A 312 4.89 -27.33 -1.01
N SER A 313 4.00 -26.72 -0.22
CA SER A 313 3.98 -26.85 1.24
C SER A 313 3.56 -28.25 1.73
N ASP A 314 3.13 -29.16 0.84
CA ASP A 314 2.91 -30.59 1.18
C ASP A 314 4.14 -31.21 1.84
N ASN A 315 5.34 -30.79 1.41
CA ASN A 315 6.63 -31.32 1.83
C ASN A 315 7.27 -30.46 2.94
N GLY A 316 6.44 -29.83 3.78
CA GLY A 316 6.84 -28.93 4.88
C GLY A 316 6.89 -27.46 4.48
N CYS A 317 6.37 -26.57 5.33
CA CYS A 317 6.42 -25.11 5.07
C CYS A 317 7.84 -24.55 5.16
N ARG A 318 8.76 -25.24 5.87
CA ARG A 318 10.18 -24.90 5.96
C ARG A 318 10.83 -24.68 4.59
N LYS A 319 10.45 -25.44 3.57
CA LYS A 319 10.98 -25.26 2.20
C LYS A 319 10.51 -23.96 1.56
N MET A 320 9.26 -23.54 1.81
CA MET A 320 8.73 -22.26 1.32
C MET A 320 9.46 -21.09 1.98
N TYR A 321 9.69 -21.16 3.28
CA TYR A 321 10.51 -20.19 4.02
C TYR A 321 11.95 -20.13 3.49
N ALA A 322 12.60 -21.28 3.36
CA ALA A 322 13.98 -21.38 2.86
C ALA A 322 14.12 -20.84 1.43
N TYR A 323 13.16 -21.13 0.54
CA TYR A 323 13.11 -20.62 -0.83
C TYR A 323 13.11 -19.09 -0.86
N PHE A 324 12.32 -18.44 0.01
CA PHE A 324 12.28 -16.98 0.09
C PHE A 324 13.51 -16.39 0.79
N SER A 325 13.99 -17.03 1.86
CA SER A 325 15.21 -16.63 2.57
C SER A 325 16.46 -16.64 1.68
N SER A 326 16.52 -17.59 0.74
CA SER A 326 17.63 -17.71 -0.22
C SER A 326 17.53 -16.78 -1.43
N ARG A 327 16.42 -16.05 -1.65
CA ARG A 327 16.30 -15.13 -2.79
C ARG A 327 17.34 -14.02 -2.71
N GLU A 328 17.83 -13.61 -3.87
CA GLU A 328 18.71 -12.47 -4.07
C GLU A 328 18.09 -11.59 -5.16
N GLY A 329 18.48 -10.32 -5.24
CA GLY A 329 17.95 -9.40 -6.24
C GLY A 329 16.50 -9.00 -6.00
N ILE A 330 15.79 -8.73 -7.10
CA ILE A 330 14.37 -8.38 -7.15
C ILE A 330 13.63 -9.44 -7.96
N SER A 331 12.46 -9.89 -7.50
CA SER A 331 11.60 -10.81 -8.25
C SER A 331 10.12 -10.58 -7.94
N GLY A 332 9.23 -11.05 -8.81
CA GLY A 332 7.78 -10.77 -8.71
C GLY A 332 6.92 -12.03 -8.61
N PHE A 333 5.93 -12.03 -7.71
CA PHE A 333 5.01 -13.14 -7.49
C PHE A 333 3.55 -12.68 -7.50
N GLN A 334 2.74 -13.26 -8.39
CA GLN A 334 1.29 -13.05 -8.39
C GLN A 334 0.63 -13.99 -7.38
N ASP A 335 -0.08 -13.43 -6.41
CA ASP A 335 -0.84 -14.14 -5.38
C ASP A 335 -2.20 -14.66 -5.88
N HIS A 336 -2.92 -15.42 -5.04
CA HIS A 336 -4.15 -16.14 -5.42
C HIS A 336 -5.42 -15.37 -5.06
N PHE A 337 -5.83 -14.40 -5.89
CA PHE A 337 -6.96 -13.51 -5.58
C PHE A 337 -8.27 -14.26 -5.34
N GLU A 338 -8.56 -15.24 -6.18
CA GLU A 338 -9.78 -16.06 -6.10
C GLU A 338 -9.84 -16.86 -4.80
N TRP A 339 -8.69 -17.20 -4.23
CA TRP A 339 -8.62 -17.85 -2.91
C TRP A 339 -8.88 -16.86 -1.78
N TRP A 340 -8.35 -15.65 -1.83
CA TRP A 340 -8.60 -14.61 -0.84
C TRP A 340 -10.09 -14.22 -0.82
N ALA A 341 -10.68 -13.99 -1.99
CA ALA A 341 -12.12 -13.71 -2.15
C ALA A 341 -13.00 -14.87 -1.64
N LYS A 342 -12.68 -16.13 -1.99
CA LYS A 342 -13.41 -17.32 -1.48
C LYS A 342 -13.31 -17.50 0.04
N ASN A 343 -12.28 -16.95 0.67
CA ASN A 343 -12.09 -16.93 2.12
C ASN A 343 -12.48 -15.56 2.73
N ASN A 344 -13.42 -14.86 2.10
CA ASN A 344 -14.06 -13.67 2.63
C ASN A 344 -13.13 -12.46 2.86
N TYR A 345 -12.01 -12.38 2.14
CA TYR A 345 -10.95 -11.38 2.34
C TYR A 345 -10.27 -11.43 3.74
N SER A 346 -10.50 -12.50 4.49
CA SER A 346 -9.88 -12.74 5.79
C SER A 346 -8.43 -13.23 5.66
N SER A 347 -7.69 -13.19 6.77
CA SER A 347 -6.33 -13.70 6.87
C SER A 347 -6.18 -15.14 6.36
N GLN A 348 -7.18 -16.02 6.52
CA GLN A 348 -7.15 -17.41 6.05
C GLN A 348 -7.07 -17.53 4.51
N GLY A 349 -7.44 -16.47 3.79
CA GLY A 349 -7.29 -16.34 2.35
C GLY A 349 -6.05 -15.58 1.89
N GLY A 350 -5.35 -14.91 2.82
CA GLY A 350 -4.34 -13.91 2.52
C GLY A 350 -3.03 -14.47 1.93
N LYS A 351 -2.16 -13.54 1.55
CA LYS A 351 -0.78 -13.79 1.11
C LYS A 351 -0.03 -14.57 2.20
N PRO A 352 0.44 -15.80 1.94
CA PRO A 352 1.15 -16.57 2.96
C PRO A 352 2.52 -15.97 3.23
N ILE A 353 2.78 -15.68 4.51
CA ILE A 353 4.02 -15.12 5.04
C ILE A 353 4.54 -16.05 6.14
N TRP A 354 5.79 -16.51 6.01
CA TRP A 354 6.46 -17.37 6.99
C TRP A 354 7.56 -16.61 7.72
N VAL A 355 7.59 -16.73 9.04
CA VAL A 355 8.62 -16.16 9.92
C VAL A 355 9.20 -17.26 10.79
N ASP A 356 10.53 -17.32 10.89
CA ASP A 356 11.23 -18.14 11.88
C ASP A 356 11.97 -17.22 12.88
N PRO A 357 11.49 -17.07 14.11
CA PRO A 357 12.17 -16.32 15.16
C PRO A 357 13.56 -16.89 15.49
N GLN A 358 13.81 -18.18 15.19
CA GLN A 358 15.07 -18.86 15.49
C GLN A 358 16.12 -18.72 14.37
N ASP A 359 15.78 -18.15 13.21
CA ASP A 359 16.78 -17.86 12.17
C ASP A 359 17.46 -16.52 12.43
N SER A 360 18.59 -16.57 13.13
CA SER A 360 19.44 -15.41 13.44
C SER A 360 20.11 -14.77 12.22
N ARG A 361 19.82 -15.24 10.99
CA ARG A 361 20.43 -14.75 9.75
C ARG A 361 19.48 -13.93 8.88
N VAL A 362 18.16 -14.05 9.04
CA VAL A 362 17.17 -13.47 8.10
C VAL A 362 15.96 -12.88 8.84
N GLN A 363 15.49 -11.70 8.41
CA GLN A 363 14.21 -11.12 8.82
C GLN A 363 13.33 -10.90 7.57
N HIS A 364 12.08 -11.33 7.65
CA HIS A 364 11.09 -11.12 6.59
C HIS A 364 10.19 -9.95 7.00
N ILE A 365 9.99 -8.98 6.11
CA ILE A 365 9.10 -7.84 6.33
C ILE A 365 8.13 -7.77 5.15
N CYS A 366 6.82 -7.75 5.43
CA CYS A 366 5.75 -7.59 4.45
C CYS A 366 5.17 -6.18 4.55
N ILE A 367 5.08 -5.46 3.42
CA ILE A 367 4.60 -4.08 3.34
C ILE A 367 3.45 -4.03 2.34
N ASP A 368 2.27 -3.61 2.78
CA ASP A 368 1.02 -3.72 2.03
C ASP A 368 -0.06 -2.76 2.56
N ASP A 369 -0.75 -2.01 1.69
CA ASP A 369 -1.80 -1.06 2.09
C ASP A 369 -3.03 -1.73 2.73
N ASN A 370 -3.21 -3.05 2.53
CA ASN A 370 -4.35 -3.82 3.00
C ASN A 370 -4.04 -4.79 4.17
N ILE A 371 -2.89 -4.62 4.84
CA ILE A 371 -2.70 -5.18 6.19
C ILE A 371 -3.63 -4.45 7.17
N ARG A 372 -4.35 -5.22 8.00
CA ARG A 372 -5.17 -4.70 9.11
C ARG A 372 -4.86 -5.45 10.40
N LEU A 373 -5.09 -4.79 11.53
CA LEU A 373 -4.94 -5.38 12.87
C LEU A 373 -5.96 -6.48 13.20
N THR A 374 -7.00 -6.67 12.36
CA THR A 374 -8.05 -7.68 12.55
C THR A 374 -7.95 -8.77 11.48
N ASP A 375 -7.99 -10.04 11.88
CA ASP A 375 -7.82 -11.17 10.95
C ASP A 375 -9.04 -11.44 10.04
N TYR A 376 -10.15 -10.74 10.27
CA TYR A 376 -11.40 -10.89 9.51
C TYR A 376 -11.37 -10.22 8.12
N ASP A 377 -10.52 -9.21 7.95
CA ASP A 377 -10.42 -8.39 6.74
C ASP A 377 -8.97 -7.90 6.62
N THR A 378 -8.07 -8.79 6.21
CA THR A 378 -6.63 -8.49 6.12
C THR A 378 -6.01 -9.34 5.03
N ILE A 379 -5.05 -8.76 4.33
CA ILE A 379 -4.49 -9.30 3.10
C ILE A 379 -3.41 -10.38 3.30
N VAL A 380 -2.95 -10.59 4.54
CA VAL A 380 -1.84 -11.49 4.90
C VAL A 380 -2.28 -12.69 5.73
N HIS A 381 -1.60 -13.83 5.52
CA HIS A 381 -1.68 -15.02 6.33
C HIS A 381 -0.34 -15.28 7.04
N PRO A 382 -0.10 -14.66 8.22
CA PRO A 382 1.16 -14.82 8.94
C PRO A 382 1.23 -16.16 9.65
N GLN A 383 2.36 -16.86 9.46
CA GLN A 383 2.65 -18.17 10.03
C GLN A 383 4.05 -18.17 10.66
N VAL A 384 4.14 -18.52 11.94
CA VAL A 384 5.40 -18.53 12.72
C VAL A 384 5.83 -19.95 13.02
N PHE A 385 7.09 -20.30 12.76
CA PHE A 385 7.66 -21.57 13.22
C PHE A 385 7.92 -21.50 14.73
N LEU A 386 7.34 -22.44 15.48
CA LEU A 386 7.53 -22.56 16.92
C LEU A 386 8.44 -23.74 17.23
N GLY A 387 9.51 -23.50 17.98
CA GLY A 387 10.51 -24.50 18.35
C GLY A 387 11.58 -24.73 17.28
N GLN A 388 12.79 -25.04 17.73
CA GLN A 388 13.96 -25.24 16.87
C GLN A 388 13.73 -26.40 15.88
N GLY A 389 13.85 -26.12 14.58
CA GLY A 389 13.72 -27.12 13.52
C GLY A 389 12.29 -27.59 13.22
N SER A 390 11.24 -26.97 13.78
CA SER A 390 9.85 -27.33 13.46
C SER A 390 9.51 -27.11 11.98
N ASP A 391 8.94 -28.12 11.33
CA ASP A 391 8.42 -28.06 9.95
C ASP A 391 7.02 -27.43 9.83
N SER A 392 6.32 -27.33 10.96
CA SER A 392 4.90 -26.95 11.05
C SER A 392 4.75 -25.59 11.72
N PRO A 393 4.50 -24.51 10.95
CA PRO A 393 4.29 -23.19 11.52
C PRO A 393 2.85 -23.05 12.02
N ARG A 394 2.67 -22.20 13.02
CA ARG A 394 1.36 -21.84 13.58
C ARG A 394 0.89 -20.53 12.97
N THR A 395 -0.36 -20.47 12.52
CA THR A 395 -1.01 -19.19 12.19
C THR A 395 -1.21 -18.38 13.47
N ILE A 396 -0.78 -17.12 13.45
CA ILE A 396 -0.87 -16.16 14.54
C ILE A 396 -1.72 -14.95 14.12
N PRO A 397 -2.20 -14.11 15.06
CA PRO A 397 -2.92 -12.88 14.71
C PRO A 397 -2.03 -11.89 13.96
N THR A 398 -2.60 -11.17 13.00
CA THR A 398 -1.89 -10.12 12.24
C THR A 398 -1.32 -9.02 13.15
N SER A 399 -2.02 -8.71 14.24
CA SER A 399 -1.59 -7.76 15.26
C SER A 399 -0.35 -8.18 16.05
N GLU A 400 0.02 -9.47 16.07
CA GLU A 400 1.20 -9.97 16.79
C GLU A 400 2.52 -9.61 16.07
N LEU A 401 2.49 -9.45 14.73
CA LEU A 401 3.64 -9.07 13.91
C LEU A 401 3.54 -7.65 13.31
N TYR A 402 2.53 -6.88 13.68
CA TYR A 402 2.37 -5.51 13.20
C TYR A 402 3.52 -4.63 13.68
N ASP A 403 4.08 -3.82 12.78
CA ASP A 403 5.32 -3.04 12.95
C ASP A 403 6.56 -3.87 13.35
N ILE A 404 6.52 -5.21 13.21
CA ILE A 404 7.63 -6.15 13.50
C ILE A 404 8.07 -6.85 12.21
N CYS A 405 7.12 -7.54 11.55
CA CYS A 405 7.30 -8.19 10.25
C CYS A 405 6.20 -7.80 9.24
N LEU A 406 5.19 -7.01 9.66
CA LEU A 406 4.04 -6.62 8.84
C LEU A 406 3.81 -5.11 8.98
N VAL A 407 3.75 -4.38 7.86
CA VAL A 407 3.59 -2.92 7.82
C VAL A 407 2.39 -2.57 6.94
N GLN A 408 1.40 -1.88 7.51
CA GLN A 408 0.36 -1.25 6.71
C GLN A 408 0.92 0.03 6.07
N THR A 409 0.86 0.14 4.75
CA THR A 409 1.34 1.35 4.05
C THR A 409 0.42 2.53 4.30
N ASP A 410 0.97 3.67 4.74
CA ASP A 410 0.32 4.98 4.56
C ASP A 410 0.80 5.59 3.24
N LEU A 411 -0.08 5.57 2.25
CA LEU A 411 0.22 6.09 0.93
C LEU A 411 0.47 7.60 0.95
N LEU A 412 -0.15 8.36 1.85
CA LEU A 412 0.07 9.81 1.92
C LEU A 412 1.48 10.13 2.42
N GLU A 413 1.93 9.43 3.47
CA GLU A 413 3.30 9.54 3.96
C GLU A 413 4.32 8.97 2.95
N ALA A 414 4.02 7.85 2.29
CA ALA A 414 4.89 7.27 1.26
C ALA A 414 5.06 8.17 0.01
N ILE A 415 4.12 9.06 -0.26
CA ILE A 415 4.20 10.11 -1.28
C ILE A 415 4.98 11.35 -0.75
N ALA A 416 4.77 11.73 0.51
CA ALA A 416 5.27 12.98 1.07
C ALA A 416 6.69 12.90 1.67
N ASP A 417 7.08 11.76 2.24
CA ASP A 417 8.42 11.51 2.77
C ASP A 417 9.16 10.48 1.91
N VAL A 418 10.24 10.94 1.28
CA VAL A 418 11.14 10.09 0.49
C VAL A 418 11.82 9.00 1.33
N ASN A 419 11.91 9.17 2.65
CA ASN A 419 12.49 8.18 3.57
C ASN A 419 11.45 7.22 4.19
N TYR A 420 10.17 7.33 3.81
CA TYR A 420 9.06 6.59 4.45
C TYR A 420 9.37 5.10 4.67
N PHE A 421 9.76 4.37 3.61
CA PHE A 421 10.04 2.95 3.76
C PHE A 421 11.31 2.67 4.58
N CYS A 422 12.32 3.54 4.56
CA CYS A 422 13.48 3.44 5.46
C CYS A 422 13.05 3.52 6.93
N HIS A 423 12.12 4.44 7.25
CA HIS A 423 11.53 4.55 8.58
C HIS A 423 10.71 3.29 8.97
N CYS A 424 9.97 2.69 8.03
CA CYS A 424 9.29 1.41 8.23
C CYS A 424 10.27 0.27 8.53
N ILE A 425 11.33 0.08 7.72
CA ILE A 425 12.32 -0.98 7.93
C ILE A 425 13.01 -0.82 9.28
N LYS A 426 13.46 0.38 9.62
CA LYS A 426 14.13 0.65 10.91
C LYS A 426 13.23 0.28 12.10
N ARG A 427 11.96 0.71 12.08
CA ARG A 427 10.97 0.37 13.12
C ARG A 427 10.74 -1.14 13.23
N CYS A 428 10.69 -1.85 12.10
CA CYS A 428 10.63 -3.31 12.10
C CYS A 428 11.89 -3.98 12.66
N GLU A 429 13.10 -3.49 12.37
CA GLU A 429 14.35 -4.00 12.96
C GLU A 429 14.35 -3.81 14.49
N GLU A 430 14.03 -2.60 14.98
CA GLU A 430 13.99 -2.24 16.40
C GLU A 430 12.95 -3.06 17.18
N ASN A 431 11.74 -3.23 16.63
CA ASN A 431 10.68 -4.01 17.26
C ASN A 431 10.93 -5.53 17.17
N TYR A 432 11.66 -6.02 16.17
CA TYR A 432 11.94 -7.44 16.02
C TYR A 432 12.87 -7.97 17.11
N GLU A 433 13.93 -7.26 17.50
CA GLU A 433 14.76 -7.71 18.64
C GLU A 433 13.92 -7.82 19.93
N SER A 434 13.02 -6.86 20.18
CA SER A 434 12.07 -6.91 21.31
C SER A 434 11.06 -8.05 21.18
N TYR A 435 10.68 -8.46 19.97
CA TYR A 435 9.86 -9.64 19.72
C TYR A 435 10.64 -10.93 20.02
N LEU A 436 11.87 -11.06 19.55
CA LEU A 436 12.71 -12.24 19.76
C LEU A 436 12.96 -12.52 21.23
N SER A 437 13.34 -11.51 22.03
CA SER A 437 13.54 -11.69 23.48
C SER A 437 12.28 -12.16 24.23
N ARG A 438 11.07 -11.83 23.73
CA ARG A 438 9.81 -12.32 24.30
C ARG A 438 9.53 -13.77 23.89
N VAL A 439 9.83 -14.14 22.65
CA VAL A 439 9.67 -15.53 22.16
C VAL A 439 10.66 -16.46 22.86
N GLU A 440 11.92 -16.06 23.02
CA GLU A 440 12.94 -16.81 23.78
C GLU A 440 12.55 -17.04 25.24
N ALA A 441 11.87 -16.07 25.88
CA ALA A 441 11.38 -16.20 27.25
C ALA A 441 10.11 -17.08 27.41
N CYS A 442 9.53 -17.56 26.30
CA CYS A 442 8.37 -18.45 26.28
C CYS A 442 8.69 -19.89 25.83
N ILE A 443 9.97 -20.19 25.59
CA ILE A 443 10.50 -21.52 25.26
C ILE A 443 11.19 -22.11 26.51
#